data_AF-A0A4R6BWQ0-F1
#
_entry.id   AF-A0A4R6BWQ0-F1
#
_cell.length_a   1.000
_cell.length_b   1.000
_cell.length_c   1.000
_cell.angle_alpha   90.00
_cell.angle_beta   90.00
_cell.angle_gamma   90.00
#
_symmetry.space_group_name_H-M   'P 1'
#
loop_
_entity.id
_entity.type
_entity.pdbx_description
1 polymer ?
#
loop_
_entity_poly.entity_id
_entity_poly.type
_entity_poly.pdbx_seq_one_letter_code
_entity_poly.pdbx_strand_id
1 'polypeptide(L)'
;MNKFKINRYGEINVFSNSVEYVSPLENFKDIYTNKEKLMEDYQAFSRDFNHDHVFCRITRFNDWGKYISFDYFLQDATMYSAIRNDDFMTQLELFSSLTDVAEFQDQHQVRVLWDLNNFVIAHHKDEKDRVKAVLHNFGDLVVYDDTTPLNGLKRLIILGLTHLQTGDVKPLKSDFIHQNEDVFQFADEVLRAKDIQSIRHSITARLSQSKGMGAVPVKRTVASGSGRKPLRYILMSLAALLVMAGAFFLYQNMTQKTKESEALNQQLKQQQRVNDIFSEYISGDRQQAKKQMASLKYDELNSDKQRAIYLKWLVEDQQYKKALSLDQEAVYLIGQEINQNNQPAIKALAKEQDNDVLNFYLASREGRYDEVIKLRDKVDLKERSAANELVKAYVLTDQMEKLNDVNDKEHLLSVKEHYRPYQKSLEKAQTQYDDKREEIKSLKKLPKKKASQAKAKKQLGQARKELEDLRSQLAEEKTKIASIKVTDLKEK
;
A
#
# COMPACT_ATOMS: atom_id res chain seq x y z
N MET A 1 2.84 18.70 13.38
CA MET A 1 2.31 19.61 12.32
C MET A 1 3.49 20.28 11.65
N ASN A 2 3.70 20.05 10.35
CA ASN A 2 4.74 20.74 9.58
C ASN A 2 4.15 21.99 8.96
N LYS A 3 4.84 23.11 9.11
CA LYS A 3 4.40 24.44 8.69
C LYS A 3 5.42 25.04 7.74
N PHE A 4 4.98 25.39 6.54
CA PHE A 4 5.84 25.95 5.49
C PHE A 4 5.33 27.32 5.07
N LYS A 5 6.21 28.32 5.07
CA LYS A 5 5.88 29.64 4.50
C LYS A 5 5.91 29.55 2.98
N ILE A 6 4.86 30.03 2.34
CA ILE A 6 4.66 29.89 0.90
C ILE A 6 3.76 30.99 0.36
N ASN A 7 3.94 31.37 -0.91
CA ASN A 7 3.19 32.46 -1.56
C ASN A 7 3.22 33.76 -0.71
N ARG A 8 4.44 34.30 -0.52
CA ARG A 8 4.76 35.41 0.39
C ARG A 8 4.50 35.10 1.87
N TYR A 9 3.35 35.54 2.39
CA TYR A 9 2.97 35.47 3.80
C TYR A 9 2.01 34.33 4.11
N GLY A 10 1.65 33.54 3.10
CA GLY A 10 0.81 32.37 3.29
C GLY A 10 1.58 31.24 3.96
N GLU A 11 0.82 30.29 4.50
CA GLU A 11 1.36 29.17 5.25
C GLU A 11 0.62 27.90 4.83
N ILE A 12 1.36 26.86 4.43
CA ILE A 12 0.80 25.52 4.26
C ILE A 12 1.02 24.75 5.56
N ASN A 13 -0.09 24.31 6.15
CA ASN A 13 -0.12 23.37 7.25
C ASN A 13 -0.46 22.00 6.66
N VAL A 14 0.46 21.04 6.81
CA VAL A 14 0.23 19.66 6.35
C VAL A 14 -0.30 18.84 7.52
N PHE A 15 -1.52 18.35 7.35
CA PHE A 15 -2.15 17.34 8.18
C PHE A 15 -2.19 16.03 7.39
N SER A 16 -2.17 14.87 8.05
CA SER A 16 -1.94 13.56 7.42
C SER A 16 -2.55 13.40 6.01
N ASN A 17 -3.85 13.71 5.87
CA ASN A 17 -4.61 13.58 4.63
C ASN A 17 -5.24 14.91 4.20
N SER A 18 -4.76 16.04 4.70
CA SER A 18 -5.25 17.34 4.26
C SER A 18 -4.17 18.39 4.30
N VAL A 19 -4.20 19.27 3.31
CA VAL A 19 -3.42 20.49 3.34
C VAL A 19 -4.37 21.61 3.69
N GLU A 20 -4.00 22.41 4.67
CA GLU A 20 -4.62 23.72 4.87
C GLU A 20 -3.64 24.76 4.36
N TYR A 21 -4.09 25.62 3.46
CA TYR A 21 -3.39 26.85 3.16
C TYR A 21 -4.04 27.99 3.92
N VAL A 22 -3.27 28.74 4.70
CA VAL A 22 -3.72 29.95 5.39
C VAL A 22 -3.09 31.15 4.68
N SER A 23 -3.93 32.06 4.21
CA SER A 23 -3.51 33.26 3.49
C SER A 23 -4.02 34.52 4.18
N PRO A 24 -3.16 35.52 4.43
CA PRO A 24 -3.63 36.83 4.88
C PRO A 24 -4.41 37.56 3.78
N LEU A 25 -5.34 38.45 4.14
CA LEU A 25 -6.17 39.20 3.18
C LEU A 25 -5.34 40.06 2.20
N GLU A 26 -4.12 40.43 2.58
CA GLU A 26 -3.15 41.15 1.73
C GLU A 26 -2.68 40.35 0.50
N ASN A 27 -2.89 39.03 0.49
CA ASN A 27 -2.61 38.17 -0.67
C ASN A 27 -3.79 38.11 -1.67
N PHE A 28 -4.85 38.89 -1.45
CA PHE A 28 -6.00 38.97 -2.34
C PHE A 28 -6.03 40.34 -3.04
N LYS A 29 -6.59 40.40 -4.25
CA LYS A 29 -6.77 41.66 -4.98
C LYS A 29 -7.75 42.60 -4.26
N ASP A 30 -8.80 42.03 -3.67
CA ASP A 30 -9.75 42.73 -2.83
C ASP A 30 -9.53 42.35 -1.36
N ILE A 31 -9.16 43.32 -0.53
CA ILE A 31 -8.95 43.11 0.91
C ILE A 31 -10.26 42.85 1.68
N TYR A 32 -11.42 43.04 1.04
CA TYR A 32 -12.73 42.71 1.60
C TYR A 32 -13.22 41.32 1.16
N THR A 33 -12.36 40.53 0.49
CA THR A 33 -12.64 39.14 0.14
C THR A 33 -13.01 38.34 1.39
N ASN A 34 -14.03 37.49 1.26
CA ASN A 34 -14.48 36.57 2.31
C ASN A 34 -14.70 35.18 1.72
N LYS A 35 -15.03 34.21 2.59
CA LYS A 35 -15.21 32.81 2.19
C LYS A 35 -16.37 32.60 1.21
N GLU A 36 -17.46 33.37 1.32
CA GLU A 36 -18.61 33.26 0.41
C GLU A 36 -18.23 33.65 -1.01
N LYS A 37 -17.57 34.80 -1.17
CA LYS A 37 -17.07 35.27 -2.46
C LYS A 37 -16.09 34.27 -3.08
N LEU A 38 -15.13 33.76 -2.30
CA LEU A 38 -14.16 32.79 -2.82
C LEU A 38 -14.77 31.46 -3.20
N MET A 39 -15.82 31.03 -2.49
CA MET A 39 -16.57 29.84 -2.87
C MET A 39 -17.26 30.04 -4.23
N GLU A 40 -17.89 31.19 -4.45
CA GLU A 40 -18.51 31.54 -5.74
C GLU A 40 -17.46 31.60 -6.86
N ASP A 41 -16.33 32.29 -6.63
CA ASP A 41 -15.23 32.39 -7.58
C ASP A 41 -14.66 31.00 -7.92
N TYR A 42 -14.49 30.13 -6.92
CA TYR A 42 -13.99 28.77 -7.13
C TYR A 42 -14.98 27.88 -7.88
N GLN A 43 -16.29 28.01 -7.59
CA GLN A 43 -17.33 27.30 -8.34
C GLN A 43 -17.41 27.78 -9.79
N ALA A 44 -17.25 29.08 -10.04
CA ALA A 44 -17.16 29.62 -11.40
C ALA A 44 -15.94 29.04 -12.12
N PHE A 45 -14.75 29.12 -11.52
CA PHE A 45 -13.54 28.51 -12.04
C PHE A 45 -13.71 27.01 -12.35
N SER A 46 -14.35 26.26 -11.45
CA SER A 46 -14.58 24.83 -11.62
C SER A 46 -15.57 24.48 -12.73
N ARG A 47 -16.51 25.38 -13.05
CA ARG A 47 -17.42 25.22 -14.18
C ARG A 47 -16.74 25.53 -15.51
N ASP A 48 -15.89 26.55 -15.52
CA ASP A 48 -15.20 27.02 -16.72
C ASP A 48 -14.05 26.09 -17.12
N PHE A 49 -13.46 25.38 -16.16
CA PHE A 49 -12.32 24.50 -16.39
C PHE A 49 -12.49 23.10 -15.80
N ASN A 50 -12.28 22.07 -16.63
CA ASN A 50 -12.10 20.70 -16.16
C ASN A 50 -10.65 20.47 -15.67
N HIS A 51 -10.39 20.84 -14.41
CA HIS A 51 -9.05 20.97 -13.84
C HIS A 51 -8.68 19.86 -12.85
N ASP A 52 -9.55 18.86 -12.66
CA ASP A 52 -9.39 17.83 -11.62
C ASP A 52 -8.13 16.96 -11.79
N HIS A 53 -7.65 16.86 -13.02
CA HIS A 53 -6.49 16.06 -13.38
C HIS A 53 -5.16 16.80 -13.18
N VAL A 54 -5.19 18.12 -12.94
CA VAL A 54 -4.03 19.00 -12.74
C VAL A 54 -3.98 19.65 -11.36
N PHE A 55 -5.11 19.92 -10.72
CA PHE A 55 -5.17 20.62 -9.44
C PHE A 55 -5.91 19.83 -8.37
N CYS A 56 -5.51 20.05 -7.12
CA CYS A 56 -6.23 19.57 -5.95
C CYS A 56 -7.52 20.39 -5.77
N ARG A 57 -8.63 19.71 -5.51
CA ARG A 57 -9.90 20.38 -5.25
C ARG A 57 -9.91 21.02 -3.86
N ILE A 58 -10.41 22.25 -3.80
CA ILE A 58 -10.68 22.91 -2.54
C ILE A 58 -12.01 22.37 -2.00
N THR A 59 -11.99 21.94 -0.75
CA THR A 59 -13.15 21.32 -0.10
C THR A 59 -13.87 22.26 0.83
N ARG A 60 -13.15 23.26 1.37
CA ARG A 60 -13.71 24.23 2.31
C ARG A 60 -12.90 25.52 2.30
N PHE A 61 -13.60 26.61 2.58
CA PHE A 61 -13.03 27.91 2.90
C PHE A 61 -13.43 28.28 4.33
N ASN A 62 -12.48 28.78 5.12
CA ASN A 62 -12.73 29.34 6.44
C ASN A 62 -12.22 30.79 6.49
N ASP A 63 -12.87 31.62 7.30
CA ASP A 63 -12.50 33.02 7.49
C ASP A 63 -12.24 33.26 8.98
N TRP A 64 -11.05 33.79 9.28
CA TRP A 64 -10.58 34.15 10.61
C TRP A 64 -10.18 35.64 10.69
N GLY A 65 -11.03 36.51 10.16
CA GLY A 65 -10.91 37.96 10.26
C GLY A 65 -9.88 38.54 9.29
N LYS A 66 -8.59 38.39 9.57
CA LYS A 66 -7.50 38.87 8.69
C LYS A 66 -6.92 37.79 7.78
N TYR A 67 -7.40 36.57 7.93
CA TYR A 67 -6.89 35.40 7.24
C TYR A 67 -8.04 34.58 6.68
N ILE A 68 -7.79 33.97 5.53
CA ILE A 68 -8.66 32.97 4.93
C ILE A 68 -7.89 31.67 4.86
N SER A 69 -8.52 30.56 5.25
CA SER A 69 -7.96 29.22 5.07
C SER A 69 -8.71 28.41 4.01
N PHE A 70 -7.94 27.56 3.32
CA PHE A 70 -8.38 26.73 2.21
C PHE A 70 -8.03 25.29 2.57
N ASP A 71 -9.04 24.43 2.70
CA ASP A 71 -8.84 23.03 3.04
C ASP A 71 -8.86 22.16 1.79
N TYR A 72 -7.80 21.38 1.62
CA TYR A 72 -7.64 20.38 0.56
C TYR A 72 -7.66 18.99 1.19
N PHE A 73 -8.53 18.11 0.72
CA PHE A 73 -8.55 16.71 1.19
C PHE A 73 -7.73 15.82 0.25
N LEU A 74 -6.71 15.18 0.79
CA LEU A 74 -5.62 14.48 0.11
C LEU A 74 -5.47 13.02 0.58
N GLN A 75 -6.60 12.33 0.85
CA GLN A 75 -6.63 10.99 1.45
C GLN A 75 -5.79 9.94 0.71
N ASP A 76 -5.64 10.09 -0.60
CA ASP A 76 -4.84 9.20 -1.43
C ASP A 76 -3.75 10.00 -2.14
N ALA A 77 -3.03 10.88 -1.42
CA ALA A 77 -1.89 11.58 -2.01
C ALA A 77 -0.66 11.55 -1.11
N THR A 78 0.51 11.66 -1.75
CA THR A 78 1.79 11.88 -1.06
C THR A 78 2.41 13.20 -1.51
N MET A 79 3.24 13.82 -0.67
CA MET A 79 3.97 15.02 -1.08
C MET A 79 4.87 14.72 -2.29
N TYR A 80 5.02 15.68 -3.20
CA TYR A 80 5.79 15.49 -4.44
C TYR A 80 7.23 15.01 -4.19
N SER A 81 7.85 15.37 -3.06
CA SER A 81 9.16 14.84 -2.64
C SER A 81 9.27 13.31 -2.66
N ALA A 82 8.14 12.59 -2.53
CA ALA A 82 8.13 11.13 -2.55
C ALA A 82 8.60 10.53 -3.88
N ILE A 83 8.48 11.28 -5.00
CA ILE A 83 8.95 10.88 -6.34
C ILE A 83 10.42 10.45 -6.36
N ARG A 84 11.21 10.97 -5.41
CA ARG A 84 12.63 10.65 -5.25
C ARG A 84 12.90 9.20 -4.87
N ASN A 85 11.89 8.49 -4.37
CA ASN A 85 12.02 7.09 -3.98
C ASN A 85 11.63 6.11 -5.09
N ASP A 86 11.05 6.62 -6.18
CA ASP A 86 10.57 5.80 -7.29
C ASP A 86 11.70 5.49 -8.27
N ASP A 87 11.57 4.40 -9.02
CA ASP A 87 12.47 4.13 -10.12
C ASP A 87 12.22 5.10 -11.29
N PHE A 88 13.23 5.25 -12.14
CA PHE A 88 13.20 6.25 -13.21
C PHE A 88 12.00 6.11 -14.16
N MET A 89 11.48 4.91 -14.39
CA MET A 89 10.33 4.72 -15.28
C MET A 89 9.05 5.23 -14.64
N THR A 90 8.83 4.95 -13.35
CA THR A 90 7.72 5.53 -12.59
C THR A 90 7.85 7.06 -12.48
N GLN A 91 9.07 7.57 -12.28
CA GLN A 91 9.32 9.02 -12.30
C GLN A 91 8.91 9.65 -13.63
N LEU A 92 9.24 9.02 -14.77
CA LEU A 92 8.83 9.49 -16.10
C LEU A 92 7.30 9.53 -16.28
N GLU A 93 6.57 8.54 -15.77
CA GLU A 93 5.10 8.56 -15.81
C GLU A 93 4.52 9.74 -15.01
N LEU A 94 5.06 10.00 -13.82
CA LEU A 94 4.67 11.14 -12.99
C LEU A 94 5.07 12.49 -13.63
N PHE A 95 6.27 12.59 -14.22
CA PHE A 95 6.68 13.79 -14.96
C PHE A 95 5.78 14.07 -16.16
N SER A 96 5.23 13.02 -16.79
CA SER A 96 4.22 13.22 -17.85
C SER A 96 3.02 13.99 -17.33
N SER A 97 2.46 13.62 -16.18
CA SER A 97 1.32 14.36 -15.60
C SER A 97 1.67 15.79 -15.17
N LEU A 98 2.95 16.05 -14.82
CA LEU A 98 3.43 17.40 -14.53
C LEU A 98 3.46 18.28 -15.78
N THR A 99 3.66 17.70 -16.98
CA THR A 99 3.53 18.46 -18.24
C THR A 99 2.10 18.99 -18.44
N ASP A 100 1.09 18.25 -17.97
CA ASP A 100 -0.31 18.68 -18.08
C ASP A 100 -0.59 19.91 -17.22
N VAL A 101 0.02 19.99 -16.02
CA VAL A 101 -0.08 21.18 -15.16
C VAL A 101 0.54 22.41 -15.83
N ALA A 102 1.71 22.24 -16.44
CA ALA A 102 2.40 23.33 -17.14
C ALA A 102 1.58 23.83 -18.34
N GLU A 103 1.02 22.92 -19.14
CA GLU A 103 0.17 23.30 -20.26
C GLU A 103 -1.11 23.97 -19.84
N PHE A 104 -1.73 23.51 -18.76
CA PHE A 104 -2.92 24.15 -18.22
C PHE A 104 -2.65 25.61 -17.85
N GLN A 105 -1.51 25.89 -17.17
CA GLN A 105 -1.09 27.26 -16.88
C GLN A 105 -0.90 28.08 -18.16
N ASP A 106 -0.25 27.52 -19.18
CA ASP A 106 0.03 28.21 -20.44
C ASP A 106 -1.25 28.54 -21.23
N GLN A 107 -2.16 27.56 -21.34
CA GLN A 107 -3.40 27.67 -22.13
C GLN A 107 -4.44 28.58 -21.47
N HIS A 108 -4.56 28.51 -20.14
CA HIS A 108 -5.62 29.19 -19.40
C HIS A 108 -5.16 30.42 -18.63
N GLN A 109 -3.85 30.75 -18.71
CA GLN A 109 -3.25 31.88 -17.99
C GLN A 109 -3.46 31.79 -16.46
N VAL A 110 -3.56 30.57 -15.95
CA VAL A 110 -3.72 30.24 -14.54
C VAL A 110 -2.35 30.04 -13.91
N ARG A 111 -1.86 31.01 -13.15
CA ARG A 111 -0.62 30.94 -12.39
C ARG A 111 -0.64 29.80 -11.38
N VAL A 112 0.42 29.00 -11.40
CA VAL A 112 0.71 27.94 -10.44
C VAL A 112 1.94 28.34 -9.63
N LEU A 113 1.94 27.97 -8.35
CA LEU A 113 3.10 28.16 -7.49
C LEU A 113 4.07 26.99 -7.65
N TRP A 114 5.21 27.22 -8.29
CA TRP A 114 6.22 26.22 -8.65
C TRP A 114 7.22 25.97 -7.50
N ASP A 115 6.66 25.68 -6.33
CA ASP A 115 7.38 25.24 -5.14
C ASP A 115 7.15 23.75 -4.93
N LEU A 116 8.19 23.02 -4.52
CA LEU A 116 8.10 21.57 -4.30
C LEU A 116 7.02 21.18 -3.28
N ASN A 117 6.75 22.05 -2.29
CA ASN A 117 5.72 21.82 -1.28
C ASN A 117 4.30 22.12 -1.78
N ASN A 118 4.15 22.72 -2.97
CA ASN A 118 2.86 22.98 -3.59
C ASN A 118 2.34 21.82 -4.44
N PHE A 119 3.10 20.73 -4.56
CA PHE A 119 2.73 19.60 -5.41
C PHE A 119 2.60 18.31 -4.60
N VAL A 120 1.68 17.48 -5.06
CA VAL A 120 1.41 16.15 -4.51
C VAL A 120 1.29 15.13 -5.62
N ILE A 121 1.56 13.88 -5.30
CA ILE A 121 1.28 12.71 -6.15
C ILE A 121 -0.05 12.13 -5.65
N ALA A 122 -1.10 12.30 -6.43
CA ALA A 122 -2.40 11.67 -6.21
C ALA A 122 -2.36 10.24 -6.72
N HIS A 123 -2.71 9.30 -5.84
CA HIS A 123 -2.83 7.87 -6.07
C HIS A 123 -4.28 7.53 -6.34
N HIS A 124 -4.55 6.81 -7.43
CA HIS A 124 -5.89 6.40 -7.80
C HIS A 124 -5.91 4.88 -8.01
N LYS A 125 -6.97 4.20 -7.53
CA LYS A 125 -7.06 2.73 -7.57
C LYS A 125 -7.17 2.19 -9.00
N ASP A 126 -7.83 2.94 -9.86
CA ASP A 126 -8.21 2.53 -11.22
C ASP A 126 -7.56 3.40 -12.32
N GLU A 127 -6.77 4.39 -11.92
CA GLU A 127 -6.05 5.29 -12.82
C GLU A 127 -4.57 5.33 -12.45
N LYS A 128 -3.74 5.83 -13.36
CA LYS A 128 -2.33 6.05 -13.05
C LYS A 128 -2.20 7.14 -11.99
N ASP A 129 -1.17 7.02 -11.16
CA ASP A 129 -0.76 8.08 -10.26
C ASP A 129 -0.43 9.36 -11.05
N ARG A 130 -0.78 10.51 -10.47
CA ARG A 130 -0.63 11.82 -11.14
C ARG A 130 -0.13 12.87 -10.19
N VAL A 131 0.70 13.76 -10.70
CA VAL A 131 1.15 14.96 -10.01
C VAL A 131 0.07 16.05 -10.13
N LYS A 132 -0.31 16.67 -9.02
CA LYS A 132 -1.27 17.79 -8.96
C LYS A 132 -0.70 18.95 -8.16
N ALA A 133 -1.07 20.18 -8.52
CA ALA A 133 -0.74 21.37 -7.75
C ALA A 133 -1.86 21.73 -6.76
N VAL A 134 -1.48 22.22 -5.58
CA VAL A 134 -2.40 22.63 -4.51
C VAL A 134 -2.87 24.06 -4.72
N LEU A 135 -1.93 25.00 -4.87
CA LEU A 135 -2.20 26.43 -5.03
C LEU A 135 -2.05 26.87 -6.49
N HIS A 136 -3.09 27.54 -6.97
CA HIS A 136 -3.21 28.17 -8.27
C HIS A 136 -4.07 29.44 -8.13
N ASN A 137 -3.95 30.41 -9.04
CA ASN A 137 -4.75 31.62 -8.97
C ASN A 137 -6.20 31.35 -9.44
N PHE A 138 -7.16 31.73 -8.62
CA PHE A 138 -8.57 31.78 -8.96
C PHE A 138 -9.21 32.94 -8.18
N GLY A 139 -10.29 33.52 -8.72
CA GLY A 139 -10.92 34.70 -8.13
C GLY A 139 -9.91 35.81 -7.84
N ASP A 140 -9.93 36.28 -6.58
CA ASP A 140 -9.03 37.34 -6.11
C ASP A 140 -7.72 36.84 -5.49
N LEU A 141 -7.53 35.53 -5.32
CA LEU A 141 -6.29 34.99 -4.77
C LEU A 141 -5.12 35.29 -5.72
N VAL A 142 -4.08 35.96 -5.19
CA VAL A 142 -2.87 36.25 -5.94
C VAL A 142 -1.82 35.17 -5.66
N VAL A 143 -1.38 34.49 -6.71
CA VAL A 143 -0.16 33.67 -6.70
C VAL A 143 1.00 34.56 -7.17
N TYR A 144 1.95 34.80 -6.27
CA TYR A 144 3.09 35.70 -6.49
C TYR A 144 4.28 35.07 -7.20
N ASP A 145 4.19 33.77 -7.51
CA ASP A 145 5.15 33.11 -8.38
C ASP A 145 4.93 33.54 -9.83
N ASP A 146 5.97 34.09 -10.45
CA ASP A 146 6.01 34.52 -11.84
C ASP A 146 6.79 33.54 -12.74
N THR A 147 7.14 32.36 -12.21
CA THR A 147 7.81 31.31 -12.96
C THR A 147 6.98 30.89 -14.17
N THR A 148 7.60 30.94 -15.36
CA THR A 148 6.97 30.49 -16.59
C THR A 148 6.67 28.99 -16.53
N PRO A 149 5.62 28.49 -17.21
CA PRO A 149 5.26 27.08 -17.20
C PRO A 149 6.43 26.13 -17.49
N LEU A 150 7.22 26.47 -18.51
CA LEU A 150 8.38 25.69 -18.92
C LEU A 150 9.45 25.66 -17.83
N ASN A 151 9.77 26.80 -17.22
CA ASN A 151 10.80 26.85 -16.18
C ASN A 151 10.35 26.14 -14.92
N GLY A 152 9.07 26.26 -14.56
CA GLY A 152 8.47 25.54 -13.43
C GLY A 152 8.52 24.02 -13.61
N LEU A 153 8.14 23.54 -14.80
CA LEU A 153 8.24 22.14 -15.18
C LEU A 153 9.68 21.62 -15.09
N LYS A 154 10.65 22.35 -15.68
CA LYS A 154 12.07 21.99 -15.59
C LYS A 154 12.53 21.89 -14.15
N ARG A 155 12.21 22.91 -13.34
CA ARG A 155 12.60 23.00 -11.93
C ARG A 155 12.15 21.78 -11.14
N LEU A 156 10.87 21.41 -11.25
CA LEU A 156 10.33 20.27 -10.52
C LEU A 156 10.85 18.93 -11.01
N ILE A 157 11.01 18.73 -12.33
CA ILE A 157 11.65 17.50 -12.84
C ILE A 157 13.05 17.34 -12.26
N ILE A 158 13.88 18.40 -12.29
CA ILE A 158 15.23 18.35 -11.74
C ILE A 158 15.23 18.08 -10.23
N LEU A 159 14.31 18.71 -9.49
CA LEU A 159 14.14 18.43 -8.06
C LEU A 159 13.64 17.00 -7.78
N GLY A 160 12.89 16.38 -8.70
CA GLY A 160 12.46 14.99 -8.59
C GLY A 160 13.59 13.99 -8.85
N LEU A 161 14.56 14.35 -9.71
CA LEU A 161 15.70 13.51 -10.08
C LEU A 161 16.90 13.62 -9.12
N THR A 162 16.92 14.64 -8.25
CA THR A 162 18.10 15.00 -7.45
C THR A 162 17.81 15.17 -5.96
N HIS A 163 18.87 15.21 -5.14
CA HIS A 163 18.81 15.54 -3.71
C HIS A 163 18.75 17.05 -3.44
N LEU A 164 18.76 17.90 -4.48
CA LEU A 164 18.74 19.34 -4.34
C LEU A 164 17.45 19.83 -3.66
N GLN A 165 17.55 20.93 -2.93
CA GLN A 165 16.38 21.58 -2.30
C GLN A 165 15.82 22.72 -3.17
N THR A 166 16.63 23.25 -4.08
CA THR A 166 16.24 24.28 -5.06
C THR A 166 16.67 23.86 -6.46
N GLY A 167 15.88 24.23 -7.47
CA GLY A 167 16.12 23.82 -8.87
C GLY A 167 16.81 24.89 -9.73
N ASP A 168 17.39 25.91 -9.11
CA ASP A 168 17.92 27.09 -9.82
C ASP A 168 19.37 26.89 -10.30
N VAL A 169 19.99 25.77 -9.91
CA VAL A 169 21.37 25.43 -10.24
C VAL A 169 21.39 24.18 -11.11
N LYS A 170 22.26 24.15 -12.12
CA LYS A 170 22.49 22.95 -12.92
C LYS A 170 23.05 21.84 -12.01
N PRO A 171 22.40 20.67 -11.90
CA PRO A 171 22.86 19.60 -11.03
C PRO A 171 24.18 18.99 -11.52
N LEU A 172 25.05 18.63 -10.58
CA LEU A 172 26.22 17.80 -10.80
C LEU A 172 25.80 16.32 -10.86
N LYS A 173 26.62 15.45 -11.48
CA LYS A 173 26.33 14.00 -11.53
C LYS A 173 26.15 13.39 -10.13
N SER A 174 26.82 13.92 -9.11
CA SER A 174 26.71 13.50 -7.70
C SER A 174 25.36 13.84 -7.06
N ASP A 175 24.63 14.80 -7.60
CA ASP A 175 23.37 15.28 -7.00
C ASP A 175 22.19 14.39 -7.35
N PHE A 176 22.32 13.57 -8.40
CA PHE A 176 21.28 12.67 -8.87
C PHE A 176 21.11 11.47 -7.94
N ILE A 177 19.85 11.15 -7.66
CA ILE A 177 19.47 10.00 -6.84
C ILE A 177 19.85 8.70 -7.56
N HIS A 178 19.56 8.63 -8.86
CA HIS A 178 19.87 7.49 -9.71
C HIS A 178 21.04 7.84 -10.64
N GLN A 179 22.19 7.21 -10.42
CA GLN A 179 23.41 7.44 -11.21
C GLN A 179 23.41 6.61 -12.51
N ASN A 180 22.40 6.81 -13.36
CA ASN A 180 22.29 6.20 -14.68
C ASN A 180 22.53 7.26 -15.78
N GLU A 181 23.22 6.89 -16.85
CA GLU A 181 23.42 7.74 -18.03
C GLU A 181 22.10 8.16 -18.68
N ASP A 182 21.07 7.30 -18.70
CA ASP A 182 19.74 7.67 -19.22
C ASP A 182 19.10 8.81 -18.42
N VAL A 183 19.33 8.83 -17.10
CA VAL A 183 18.83 9.86 -16.18
C VAL A 183 19.56 11.17 -16.43
N PHE A 184 20.89 11.12 -16.58
CA PHE A 184 21.70 12.30 -16.89
C PHE A 184 21.32 12.89 -18.26
N GLN A 185 21.15 12.04 -19.26
CA GLN A 185 20.75 12.47 -20.60
C GLN A 185 19.35 13.10 -20.57
N PHE A 186 18.39 12.48 -19.90
CA PHE A 186 17.06 13.03 -19.75
C PHE A 186 17.07 14.39 -19.04
N ALA A 187 17.85 14.53 -17.96
CA ALA A 187 17.97 15.80 -17.26
C ALA A 187 18.61 16.90 -18.14
N ASP A 188 19.62 16.59 -18.95
CA ASP A 188 20.21 17.55 -19.89
C ASP A 188 19.22 17.95 -21.00
N GLU A 189 18.43 17.00 -21.52
CA GLU A 189 17.34 17.27 -22.47
C GLU A 189 16.28 18.21 -21.84
N VAL A 190 15.87 17.95 -20.60
CA VAL A 190 14.92 18.79 -19.86
C VAL A 190 15.46 20.21 -19.70
N LEU A 191 16.71 20.37 -19.27
CA LEU A 191 17.33 21.69 -19.10
C LEU A 191 17.41 22.47 -20.41
N ARG A 192 17.70 21.79 -21.53
CA ARG A 192 17.83 22.39 -22.87
C ARG A 192 16.53 22.60 -23.62
N ALA A 193 15.43 21.97 -23.18
CA ALA A 193 14.14 22.05 -23.85
C ALA A 193 13.68 23.52 -24.02
N LYS A 194 13.16 23.85 -25.20
CA LYS A 194 12.69 25.20 -25.52
C LYS A 194 11.19 25.39 -25.29
N ASP A 195 10.47 24.30 -25.11
CA ASP A 195 9.03 24.24 -24.94
C ASP A 195 8.63 22.98 -24.16
N ILE A 196 7.38 22.95 -23.68
CA ILE A 196 6.82 21.83 -22.91
C ILE A 196 6.73 20.56 -23.76
N GLN A 197 6.44 20.70 -25.07
CA GLN A 197 6.30 19.56 -25.98
C GLN A 197 7.60 18.77 -26.15
N SER A 198 8.74 19.44 -26.17
CA SER A 198 10.06 18.82 -26.23
C SER A 198 10.30 17.89 -25.04
N ILE A 199 9.91 18.33 -23.83
CA ILE A 199 10.00 17.52 -22.61
C ILE A 199 9.03 16.34 -22.69
N ARG A 200 7.78 16.59 -23.07
CA ARG A 200 6.76 15.53 -23.21
C ARG A 200 7.17 14.47 -24.24
N HIS A 201 7.75 14.89 -25.36
CA HIS A 201 8.26 13.99 -26.40
C HIS A 201 9.40 13.11 -25.86
N SER A 202 10.35 13.72 -25.13
CA SER A 202 11.46 13.00 -24.48
C SER A 202 10.97 11.94 -23.47
N ILE A 203 9.96 12.28 -22.66
CA ILE A 203 9.30 11.35 -21.73
C ILE A 203 8.63 10.20 -22.51
N THR A 204 7.80 10.54 -23.50
CA THR A 204 7.00 9.57 -24.27
C THR A 204 7.89 8.59 -25.03
N ALA A 205 8.98 9.07 -25.63
CA ALA A 205 9.94 8.24 -26.35
C ALA A 205 10.56 7.17 -25.43
N ARG A 206 10.98 7.55 -24.22
CA ARG A 206 11.56 6.63 -23.22
C ARG A 206 10.54 5.61 -22.71
N LEU A 207 9.33 6.07 -22.37
CA LEU A 207 8.23 5.19 -21.96
C LEU A 207 7.85 4.18 -23.06
N SER A 208 7.97 4.57 -24.33
CA SER A 208 7.66 3.69 -25.47
C SER A 208 8.77 2.68 -25.76
N GLN A 209 10.05 3.09 -25.67
CA GLN A 209 11.19 2.19 -25.84
C GLN A 209 11.18 1.06 -24.81
N SER A 210 10.79 1.34 -23.56
CA SER A 210 10.66 0.31 -22.52
C SER A 210 9.53 -0.70 -22.80
N LYS A 211 8.49 -0.33 -23.54
CA LYS A 211 7.37 -1.22 -23.89
C LYS A 211 7.65 -2.05 -25.16
N GLY A 212 8.56 -1.59 -26.02
CA GLY A 212 8.96 -2.28 -27.25
C GLY A 212 9.93 -3.45 -27.06
N MET A 213 10.57 -3.58 -25.90
CA MET A 213 11.42 -4.74 -25.57
C MET A 213 10.58 -5.89 -24.98
N GLY A 214 9.73 -6.51 -25.80
CA GLY A 214 9.03 -7.74 -25.45
C GLY A 214 9.96 -8.97 -25.43
N ALA A 215 9.97 -9.68 -24.30
CA ALA A 215 10.34 -11.09 -24.11
C ALA A 215 11.75 -11.57 -24.55
N VAL A 216 12.74 -11.40 -23.66
CA VAL A 216 13.85 -12.36 -23.52
C VAL A 216 13.91 -12.78 -22.04
N PRO A 217 13.88 -14.08 -21.70
CA PRO A 217 13.94 -14.52 -20.33
C PRO A 217 15.36 -14.35 -19.80
N VAL A 218 15.62 -13.20 -19.18
CA VAL A 218 16.81 -13.04 -18.34
C VAL A 218 16.58 -13.84 -17.06
N LYS A 219 17.36 -14.90 -16.84
CA LYS A 219 17.48 -15.58 -15.54
C LYS A 219 17.85 -14.54 -14.48
N ARG A 220 16.86 -14.05 -13.74
CA ARG A 220 17.09 -13.35 -12.47
C ARG A 220 17.53 -14.38 -11.45
N THR A 221 18.79 -14.33 -11.04
CA THR A 221 19.22 -14.75 -9.71
C THR A 221 18.50 -13.85 -8.69
N VAL A 222 17.43 -14.38 -8.10
CA VAL A 222 16.67 -13.70 -7.05
C VAL A 222 17.46 -13.83 -5.75
N ALA A 223 18.04 -12.74 -5.28
CA ALA A 223 18.24 -12.55 -3.85
C ALA A 223 16.85 -12.30 -3.24
N SER A 224 16.44 -13.19 -2.33
CA SER A 224 15.11 -13.20 -1.71
C SER A 224 14.95 -12.03 -0.73
N GLY A 225 14.37 -10.93 -1.18
CA GLY A 225 13.79 -9.89 -0.34
C GLY A 225 12.30 -10.14 -0.15
N SER A 226 11.88 -10.45 1.07
CA SER A 226 10.50 -10.77 1.45
C SER A 226 9.52 -9.65 1.08
N GLY A 227 8.53 -9.98 0.24
CA GLY A 227 7.41 -9.11 -0.07
C GLY A 227 6.56 -8.81 1.18
N ARG A 228 6.73 -7.63 1.75
CA ARG A 228 5.79 -6.97 2.68
C ARG A 228 5.14 -5.83 1.91
N LYS A 229 3.83 -5.85 1.71
CA LYS A 229 3.09 -4.61 1.38
C LYS A 229 3.33 -3.62 2.53
N PRO A 230 3.66 -2.34 2.26
CA PRO A 230 4.07 -1.43 3.32
C PRO A 230 2.85 -1.09 4.20
N LEU A 231 3.05 -1.22 5.51
CA LEU A 231 2.16 -0.82 6.61
C LEU A 231 1.53 0.59 6.45
N ARG A 232 2.08 1.40 5.54
CA ARG A 232 1.71 2.80 5.22
C ARG A 232 0.24 2.95 4.80
N TYR A 233 -0.30 2.09 3.92
CA TYR A 233 -1.66 2.30 3.40
C TYR A 233 -2.78 2.07 4.45
N ILE A 234 -2.58 1.13 5.37
CA ILE A 234 -3.52 0.89 6.48
C ILE A 234 -3.46 2.05 7.48
N LEU A 235 -2.25 2.55 7.79
CA LEU A 235 -2.00 3.68 8.69
C LEU A 235 -2.59 5.02 8.16
N MET A 236 -2.52 5.29 6.85
CA MET A 236 -3.07 6.54 6.27
C MET A 236 -4.60 6.57 6.24
N SER A 237 -5.27 5.40 6.14
CA SER A 237 -6.74 5.32 6.19
C SER A 237 -7.36 5.60 7.57
N LEU A 238 -6.58 5.48 8.67
CA LEU A 238 -7.06 5.77 10.03
C LEU A 238 -7.16 7.27 10.31
N ALA A 239 -6.15 8.03 9.87
CA ALA A 239 -6.07 9.46 10.18
C ALA A 239 -7.26 10.23 9.58
N ALA A 240 -7.76 9.81 8.40
CA ALA A 240 -8.94 10.40 7.75
C ALA A 240 -10.27 10.17 8.48
N LEU A 241 -10.54 8.95 8.98
CA LEU A 241 -11.81 8.62 9.65
C LEU A 241 -11.92 9.26 11.04
N LEU A 242 -10.79 9.49 11.69
CA LEU A 242 -10.68 10.02 13.05
C LEU A 242 -10.88 11.55 13.16
N VAL A 243 -10.69 12.30 12.07
CA VAL A 243 -10.93 13.76 12.03
C VAL A 243 -12.40 14.08 11.76
N MET A 244 -13.12 13.24 11.00
CA MET A 244 -14.54 13.44 10.73
C MET A 244 -15.43 13.24 11.96
N ALA A 245 -15.12 12.29 12.85
CA ALA A 245 -15.85 12.11 14.11
C ALA A 245 -15.66 13.30 15.07
N GLY A 246 -14.45 13.87 15.14
CA GLY A 246 -14.17 15.06 15.95
C GLY A 246 -14.88 16.32 15.42
N ALA A 247 -14.88 16.54 14.10
CA ALA A 247 -15.53 17.69 13.48
C ALA A 247 -17.07 17.63 13.57
N PHE A 248 -17.67 16.43 13.48
CA PHE A 248 -19.12 16.24 13.60
C PHE A 248 -19.62 16.44 15.05
N PHE A 249 -18.85 16.01 16.06
CA PHE A 249 -19.19 16.23 17.48
C PHE A 249 -18.96 17.67 17.95
N LEU A 250 -17.95 18.36 17.43
CA LEU A 250 -17.70 19.79 17.71
C LEU A 250 -18.85 20.69 17.23
N TYR A 251 -19.57 20.28 16.19
CA TYR A 251 -20.69 21.05 15.62
C TYR A 251 -21.99 20.92 16.43
N GLN A 252 -22.25 19.80 17.12
CA GLN A 252 -23.50 19.58 17.86
C GLN A 252 -23.47 20.04 19.34
N ASN A 253 -22.31 20.05 20.01
CA ASN A 253 -22.25 20.25 21.47
C ASN A 253 -21.72 21.62 21.94
N MET A 254 -21.58 22.61 21.04
CA MET A 254 -21.10 23.96 21.40
C MET A 254 -22.09 24.82 22.21
N THR A 255 -23.04 24.20 22.93
CA THR A 255 -24.02 24.89 23.78
C THR A 255 -24.14 24.37 25.23
N GLN A 256 -23.29 23.46 25.74
CA GLN A 256 -23.34 23.09 27.18
C GLN A 256 -21.97 22.89 27.90
N LYS A 257 -21.89 23.58 29.06
CA LYS A 257 -21.07 23.47 30.28
C LYS A 257 -19.64 22.88 30.26
N THR A 258 -18.75 23.69 30.86
CA THR A 258 -17.31 23.58 31.17
C THR A 258 -16.68 22.24 31.57
N LYS A 259 -17.43 21.20 31.99
CA LYS A 259 -16.83 19.87 32.30
C LYS A 259 -16.61 19.01 31.06
N GLU A 260 -17.44 19.15 30.03
CA GLU A 260 -17.30 18.39 28.77
C GLU A 260 -16.15 18.93 27.91
N SER A 261 -15.84 20.22 28.03
CA SER A 261 -14.70 20.86 27.33
C SER A 261 -13.34 20.34 27.81
N GLU A 262 -13.18 20.05 29.11
CA GLU A 262 -11.93 19.52 29.64
C GLU A 262 -11.70 18.06 29.23
N ALA A 263 -12.74 17.23 29.29
CA ALA A 263 -12.69 15.84 28.81
C ALA A 263 -12.38 15.78 27.30
N LEU A 264 -13.02 16.65 26.51
CA LEU A 264 -12.77 16.76 25.07
C LEU A 264 -11.34 17.24 24.77
N ASN A 265 -10.82 18.21 25.51
CA ASN A 265 -9.44 18.65 25.37
C ASN A 265 -8.43 17.56 25.74
N GLN A 266 -8.71 16.73 26.75
CA GLN A 266 -7.88 15.58 27.07
C GLN A 266 -7.91 14.53 25.95
N GLN A 267 -9.08 14.24 25.40
CA GLN A 267 -9.25 13.31 24.29
C GLN A 267 -8.51 13.79 23.03
N LEU A 268 -8.58 15.09 22.71
CA LEU A 268 -7.86 15.71 21.59
C LEU A 268 -6.33 15.64 21.78
N LYS A 269 -5.82 15.96 22.97
CA LYS A 269 -4.38 15.85 23.28
C LYS A 269 -3.88 14.42 23.15
N GLN A 270 -4.68 13.47 23.61
CA GLN A 270 -4.33 12.07 23.49
C GLN A 270 -4.32 11.60 22.03
N GLN A 271 -5.30 12.03 21.25
CA GLN A 271 -5.39 11.74 19.82
C GLN A 271 -4.21 12.36 19.04
N GLN A 272 -3.82 13.60 19.38
CA GLN A 272 -2.62 14.25 18.84
C GLN A 272 -1.37 13.42 19.16
N ARG A 273 -1.22 12.97 20.40
CA ARG A 273 -0.08 12.15 20.82
C ARG A 273 0.00 10.83 20.04
N VAL A 274 -1.13 10.15 19.82
CA VAL A 274 -1.17 8.93 18.99
C VAL A 274 -0.79 9.23 17.53
N ASN A 275 -1.25 10.36 16.98
CA ASN A 275 -0.91 10.77 15.62
C ASN A 275 0.58 11.08 15.48
N ASP A 276 1.18 11.79 16.44
CA ASP A 276 2.60 12.10 16.45
C ASP A 276 3.45 10.82 16.45
N ILE A 277 3.05 9.81 17.23
CA ILE A 277 3.69 8.49 17.26
C ILE A 277 3.62 7.80 15.89
N PHE A 278 2.48 7.87 15.20
CA PHE A 278 2.37 7.30 13.86
C PHE A 278 3.19 8.08 12.82
N SER A 279 3.20 9.40 12.90
CA SER A 279 4.04 10.24 12.04
C SER A 279 5.53 9.93 12.21
N GLU A 280 5.98 9.75 13.45
CA GLU A 280 7.34 9.34 13.79
C GLU A 280 7.67 7.93 13.25
N TYR A 281 6.73 6.99 13.37
CA TYR A 281 6.89 5.67 12.79
C TYR A 281 7.05 5.71 11.26
N ILE A 282 6.30 6.59 10.59
CA ILE A 282 6.31 6.76 9.13
C ILE A 282 7.59 7.47 8.65
N SER A 283 8.06 8.47 9.40
CA SER A 283 9.26 9.26 9.09
C SER A 283 10.56 8.48 9.24
N GLY A 284 10.52 7.33 9.93
CA GLY A 284 11.61 6.35 9.94
C GLY A 284 12.08 5.96 11.33
N ASP A 285 11.71 6.70 12.39
CA ASP A 285 12.10 6.38 13.76
C ASP A 285 11.11 5.39 14.43
N ARG A 286 11.10 4.18 13.89
CA ARG A 286 10.15 3.13 14.30
C ARG A 286 10.34 2.68 15.74
N GLN A 287 11.59 2.66 16.23
CA GLN A 287 11.88 2.19 17.59
C GLN A 287 11.43 3.20 18.63
N GLN A 288 11.64 4.49 18.37
CA GLN A 288 11.13 5.54 19.25
C GLN A 288 9.61 5.55 19.25
N ALA A 289 8.97 5.49 18.08
CA ALA A 289 7.51 5.43 17.99
C ALA A 289 6.91 4.23 18.75
N LYS A 290 7.51 3.03 18.63
CA LYS A 290 7.06 1.85 19.39
C LYS A 290 7.22 2.03 20.90
N LYS A 291 8.32 2.62 21.37
CA LYS A 291 8.52 2.96 22.80
C LYS A 291 7.47 3.97 23.28
N GLN A 292 7.20 5.01 22.50
CA GLN A 292 6.19 6.00 22.83
C GLN A 292 4.79 5.38 22.90
N MET A 293 4.43 4.52 21.93
CA MET A 293 3.16 3.78 21.94
C MET A 293 3.02 2.89 23.17
N ALA A 294 4.10 2.23 23.58
CA ALA A 294 4.11 1.39 24.77
C ALA A 294 3.89 2.14 26.09
N SER A 295 4.05 3.47 26.09
CA SER A 295 3.74 4.34 27.23
C SER A 295 2.26 4.72 27.32
N LEU A 296 1.46 4.45 26.29
CA LEU A 296 0.01 4.64 26.29
C LEU A 296 -0.69 3.41 26.85
N LYS A 297 -1.83 3.60 27.53
CA LYS A 297 -2.67 2.47 27.92
C LYS A 297 -3.50 2.01 26.73
N TYR A 298 -3.62 0.70 26.56
CA TYR A 298 -4.36 0.08 25.46
C TYR A 298 -5.83 0.52 25.41
N ASP A 299 -6.48 0.55 26.58
CA ASP A 299 -7.90 0.91 26.70
C ASP A 299 -8.16 2.39 26.42
N GLU A 300 -7.11 3.22 26.51
CA GLU A 300 -7.21 4.63 26.18
C GLU A 300 -7.06 4.86 24.66
N LEU A 301 -6.73 3.85 23.84
CA LEU A 301 -6.70 3.99 22.38
C LEU A 301 -8.13 4.07 21.82
N ASN A 302 -8.44 5.22 21.21
CA ASN A 302 -9.80 5.62 20.85
C ASN A 302 -10.37 4.95 19.59
N SER A 303 -9.66 3.98 18.98
CA SER A 303 -10.18 3.22 17.84
C SER A 303 -9.63 1.80 17.77
N ASP A 304 -10.46 0.88 17.28
CA ASP A 304 -10.09 -0.53 17.02
C ASP A 304 -8.87 -0.64 16.13
N LYS A 305 -8.75 0.28 15.17
CA LYS A 305 -7.62 0.31 14.26
C LYS A 305 -6.31 0.70 14.97
N GLN A 306 -6.32 1.67 15.90
CA GLN A 306 -5.14 2.03 16.70
C GLN A 306 -4.70 0.85 17.57
N ARG A 307 -5.68 0.20 18.21
CA ARG A 307 -5.50 -1.02 18.98
C ARG A 307 -4.87 -2.13 18.15
N ALA A 308 -5.41 -2.39 16.96
CA ALA A 308 -4.88 -3.39 16.03
C ALA A 308 -3.44 -3.12 15.59
N ILE A 309 -3.08 -1.85 15.33
CA ILE A 309 -1.69 -1.48 15.01
C ILE A 309 -0.77 -1.72 16.19
N TYR A 310 -1.21 -1.34 17.41
CA TYR A 310 -0.40 -1.57 18.59
C TYR A 310 -0.17 -3.06 18.85
N LEU A 311 -1.22 -3.89 18.75
CA LEU A 311 -1.10 -5.34 18.82
C LEU A 311 -0.12 -5.86 17.76
N LYS A 312 -0.20 -5.36 16.52
CA LYS A 312 0.73 -5.74 15.46
C LYS A 312 2.18 -5.41 15.80
N TRP A 313 2.45 -4.23 16.36
CA TRP A 313 3.80 -3.87 16.78
C TRP A 313 4.32 -4.77 17.91
N LEU A 314 3.45 -5.14 18.85
CA LEU A 314 3.78 -6.12 19.90
C LEU A 314 4.13 -7.49 19.30
N VAL A 315 3.37 -7.96 18.32
CA VAL A 315 3.62 -9.24 17.62
C VAL A 315 4.93 -9.19 16.83
N GLU A 316 5.21 -8.09 16.13
CA GLU A 316 6.49 -7.87 15.42
C GLU A 316 7.69 -7.89 16.36
N ASP A 317 7.54 -7.34 17.57
CA ASP A 317 8.57 -7.32 18.62
C ASP A 317 8.55 -8.61 19.49
N GLN A 318 7.81 -9.63 19.05
CA GLN A 318 7.67 -10.93 19.72
C GLN A 318 7.10 -10.88 21.15
N GLN A 319 6.39 -9.79 21.51
CA GLN A 319 5.72 -9.60 22.79
C GLN A 319 4.34 -10.29 22.83
N TYR A 320 4.30 -11.57 22.46
CA TYR A 320 3.05 -12.32 22.23
C TYR A 320 2.15 -12.41 23.46
N LYS A 321 2.72 -12.70 24.65
CA LYS A 321 1.96 -12.76 25.91
C LYS A 321 1.27 -11.43 26.20
N LYS A 322 1.97 -10.32 25.96
CA LYS A 322 1.43 -8.98 26.15
C LYS A 322 0.29 -8.71 25.17
N ALA A 323 0.49 -9.02 23.89
CA ALA A 323 -0.57 -8.88 22.88
C ALA A 323 -1.84 -9.65 23.28
N LEU A 324 -1.71 -10.93 23.67
CA LEU A 324 -2.84 -11.75 24.12
C LEU A 324 -3.49 -11.25 25.43
N SER A 325 -2.70 -10.69 26.36
CA SER A 325 -3.24 -10.13 27.59
C SER A 325 -4.07 -8.86 27.37
N LEU A 326 -3.77 -8.12 26.30
CA LEU A 326 -4.52 -6.92 25.92
C LEU A 326 -5.75 -7.29 25.10
N ASP A 327 -5.61 -8.26 24.19
CA ASP A 327 -6.68 -8.69 23.31
C ASP A 327 -6.51 -10.16 22.90
N GLN A 328 -7.51 -10.99 23.21
CA GLN A 328 -7.47 -12.40 22.87
C GLN A 328 -7.54 -12.63 21.36
N GLU A 329 -8.13 -11.72 20.57
CA GLU A 329 -8.17 -11.82 19.11
C GLU A 329 -6.79 -11.63 18.46
N ALA A 330 -5.81 -11.10 19.21
CA ALA A 330 -4.41 -11.03 18.76
C ALA A 330 -3.84 -12.41 18.39
N VAL A 331 -4.46 -13.50 18.86
CA VAL A 331 -4.10 -14.88 18.51
C VAL A 331 -4.09 -15.14 17.00
N TYR A 332 -5.02 -14.55 16.25
CA TYR A 332 -5.09 -14.72 14.79
C TYR A 332 -3.95 -13.98 14.09
N LEU A 333 -3.59 -12.79 14.61
CA LEU A 333 -2.46 -12.02 14.12
C LEU A 333 -1.12 -12.73 14.38
N ILE A 334 -0.96 -13.30 15.58
CA ILE A 334 0.21 -14.14 15.92
C ILE A 334 0.29 -15.33 14.97
N GLY A 335 -0.83 -16.01 14.74
CA GLY A 335 -0.92 -17.16 13.83
C GLY A 335 -0.49 -16.85 12.39
N GLN A 336 -0.86 -15.68 11.88
CA GLN A 336 -0.48 -15.23 10.53
C GLN A 336 1.02 -14.99 10.38
N GLU A 337 1.66 -14.43 11.42
CA GLU A 337 3.07 -14.01 11.41
C GLU A 337 4.06 -15.14 11.80
N ILE A 338 3.58 -16.39 11.99
CA ILE A 338 4.46 -17.54 12.25
C ILE A 338 5.42 -17.76 11.07
N ASN A 339 6.70 -17.84 11.38
CA ASN A 339 7.82 -18.13 10.49
C ASN A 339 8.91 -18.93 11.24
N GLN A 340 9.97 -19.35 10.53
CA GLN A 340 11.03 -20.18 11.10
C GLN A 340 11.71 -19.57 12.34
N ASN A 341 11.81 -18.24 12.41
CA ASN A 341 12.52 -17.56 13.50
C ASN A 341 11.69 -17.50 14.80
N ASN A 342 10.38 -17.33 14.70
CA ASN A 342 9.50 -17.14 15.87
C ASN A 342 8.65 -18.38 16.23
N GLN A 343 8.57 -19.39 15.36
CA GLN A 343 7.80 -20.60 15.59
C GLN A 343 8.11 -21.30 16.92
N PRO A 344 9.37 -21.45 17.38
CA PRO A 344 9.65 -22.06 18.68
C PRO A 344 9.01 -21.32 19.86
N ALA A 345 9.07 -19.98 19.85
CA ALA A 345 8.49 -19.15 20.90
C ALA A 345 6.95 -19.24 20.90
N ILE A 346 6.33 -19.22 19.72
CA ILE A 346 4.87 -19.35 19.57
C ILE A 346 4.39 -20.75 19.97
N LYS A 347 5.18 -21.80 19.69
CA LYS A 347 4.89 -23.18 20.13
C LYS A 347 4.95 -23.32 21.65
N ALA A 348 5.94 -22.70 22.29
CA ALA A 348 6.01 -22.66 23.75
C ALA A 348 4.80 -21.92 24.35
N LEU A 349 4.42 -20.78 23.75
CA LEU A 349 3.24 -20.00 24.16
C LEU A 349 1.93 -20.79 24.02
N ALA A 350 1.73 -21.48 22.89
CA ALA A 350 0.54 -22.29 22.64
C ALA A 350 0.37 -23.40 23.69
N LYS A 351 1.49 -24.04 24.08
CA LYS A 351 1.51 -25.05 25.14
C LYS A 351 1.26 -24.45 26.53
N GLU A 352 1.86 -23.30 26.83
CA GLU A 352 1.73 -22.64 28.12
C GLU A 352 0.29 -22.17 28.39
N GLN A 353 -0.40 -21.68 27.35
CA GLN A 353 -1.75 -21.13 27.47
C GLN A 353 -2.87 -22.09 27.03
N ASP A 354 -2.53 -23.34 26.68
CA ASP A 354 -3.46 -24.31 26.10
C ASP A 354 -4.32 -23.73 24.97
N ASN A 355 -3.67 -23.05 24.02
CA ASN A 355 -4.34 -22.23 23.02
C ASN A 355 -4.57 -23.00 21.70
N ASP A 356 -5.80 -23.49 21.51
CA ASP A 356 -6.23 -24.24 20.33
C ASP A 356 -6.05 -23.48 19.01
N VAL A 357 -6.25 -22.15 19.01
CA VAL A 357 -6.12 -21.32 17.80
C VAL A 357 -4.65 -21.24 17.36
N LEU A 358 -3.70 -21.08 18.29
CA LEU A 358 -2.29 -21.14 17.96
C LEU A 358 -1.88 -22.54 17.49
N ASN A 359 -2.40 -23.60 18.13
CA ASN A 359 -2.18 -24.97 17.71
C ASN A 359 -2.67 -25.20 16.27
N PHE A 360 -3.81 -24.62 15.89
CA PHE A 360 -4.33 -24.65 14.52
C PHE A 360 -3.35 -24.03 13.51
N TYR A 361 -2.83 -22.83 13.76
CA TYR A 361 -1.87 -22.20 12.84
C TYR A 361 -0.52 -22.91 12.82
N LEU A 362 -0.03 -23.39 13.97
CA LEU A 362 1.20 -24.19 14.05
C LEU A 362 1.08 -25.50 13.26
N ALA A 363 -0.06 -26.20 13.38
CA ALA A 363 -0.33 -27.41 12.62
C ALA A 363 -0.27 -27.14 11.11
N SER A 364 -0.85 -26.03 10.63
CA SER A 364 -0.76 -25.66 9.21
C SER A 364 0.68 -25.41 8.77
N ARG A 365 1.45 -24.64 9.56
CA ARG A 365 2.86 -24.33 9.26
C ARG A 365 3.78 -25.56 9.27
N GLU A 366 3.46 -26.54 10.10
CA GLU A 366 4.18 -27.81 10.20
C GLU A 366 3.67 -28.86 9.18
N GLY A 367 2.69 -28.53 8.34
CA GLY A 367 2.12 -29.45 7.35
C GLY A 367 1.23 -30.54 7.94
N ARG A 368 0.80 -30.40 9.20
CA ARG A 368 -0.11 -31.32 9.90
C ARG A 368 -1.57 -31.01 9.56
N TYR A 369 -1.93 -31.09 8.27
CA TYR A 369 -3.23 -30.62 7.76
C TYR A 369 -4.44 -31.38 8.32
N ASP A 370 -4.32 -32.67 8.63
CA ASP A 370 -5.40 -33.41 9.30
C ASP A 370 -5.73 -32.84 10.69
N GLU A 371 -4.73 -32.28 11.37
CA GLU A 371 -4.91 -31.65 12.67
C GLU A 371 -5.55 -30.27 12.55
N VAL A 372 -5.21 -29.49 11.51
CA VAL A 372 -5.91 -28.25 11.15
C VAL A 372 -7.41 -28.53 10.99
N ILE A 373 -7.78 -29.61 10.28
CA ILE A 373 -9.18 -30.00 10.07
C ILE A 373 -9.86 -30.45 11.37
N LYS A 374 -9.14 -31.12 12.27
CA LYS A 374 -9.67 -31.50 13.61
C LYS A 374 -9.93 -30.28 14.50
N LEU A 375 -9.12 -29.23 14.36
CA LEU A 375 -9.22 -27.99 15.14
C LEU A 375 -10.18 -26.97 14.51
N ARG A 376 -10.90 -27.31 13.43
CA ARG A 376 -11.79 -26.38 12.72
C ARG A 376 -12.85 -25.71 13.61
N ASP A 377 -13.36 -26.44 14.62
CA ASP A 377 -14.42 -25.96 15.51
C ASP A 377 -13.86 -25.08 16.64
N LYS A 378 -12.53 -24.93 16.71
CA LYS A 378 -11.82 -24.11 17.70
C LYS A 378 -11.41 -22.74 17.19
N VAL A 379 -11.66 -22.44 15.91
CA VAL A 379 -11.28 -21.18 15.27
C VAL A 379 -12.50 -20.46 14.71
N ASP A 380 -12.49 -19.14 14.72
CA ASP A 380 -13.53 -18.36 14.07
C ASP A 380 -13.23 -18.24 12.56
N LEU A 381 -13.98 -18.97 11.74
CA LEU A 381 -13.86 -18.87 10.27
C LEU A 381 -14.41 -17.55 9.68
N LYS A 382 -14.90 -16.60 10.51
CA LYS A 382 -15.02 -15.20 10.08
C LYS A 382 -13.63 -14.59 9.87
N GLU A 383 -12.61 -15.08 10.57
CA GLU A 383 -11.24 -14.72 10.28
C GLU A 383 -10.79 -15.34 8.97
N ARG A 384 -10.61 -14.48 7.96
CA ARG A 384 -10.23 -14.90 6.61
C ARG A 384 -8.94 -15.71 6.60
N SER A 385 -8.02 -15.41 7.52
CA SER A 385 -6.78 -16.18 7.68
C SER A 385 -7.02 -17.61 8.19
N ALA A 386 -7.96 -17.80 9.13
CA ALA A 386 -8.34 -19.13 9.60
C ALA A 386 -9.06 -19.90 8.49
N ALA A 387 -9.98 -19.25 7.77
CA ALA A 387 -10.63 -19.84 6.60
C ALA A 387 -9.62 -20.27 5.52
N ASN A 388 -8.60 -19.45 5.25
CA ASN A 388 -7.52 -19.78 4.31
C ASN A 388 -6.77 -21.05 4.70
N GLU A 389 -6.31 -21.15 5.95
CA GLU A 389 -5.56 -22.32 6.41
C GLU A 389 -6.44 -23.58 6.46
N LEU A 390 -7.73 -23.44 6.77
CA LEU A 390 -8.67 -24.56 6.76
C LEU A 390 -8.90 -25.09 5.33
N VAL A 391 -9.24 -24.21 4.38
CA VAL A 391 -9.44 -24.61 2.98
C VAL A 391 -8.17 -25.25 2.40
N LYS A 392 -7.01 -24.64 2.67
CA LYS A 392 -5.70 -25.20 2.30
C LYS A 392 -5.53 -26.62 2.83
N ALA A 393 -5.87 -26.87 4.09
CA ALA A 393 -5.77 -28.20 4.68
C ALA A 393 -6.70 -29.23 3.99
N TYR A 394 -7.93 -28.85 3.65
CA TYR A 394 -8.86 -29.72 2.93
C TYR A 394 -8.39 -30.05 1.51
N VAL A 395 -7.79 -29.08 0.80
CA VAL A 395 -7.21 -29.33 -0.53
C VAL A 395 -6.00 -30.25 -0.44
N LEU A 396 -5.09 -30.03 0.52
CA LEU A 396 -3.86 -30.80 0.65
C LEU A 396 -4.07 -32.22 1.19
N THR A 397 -5.22 -32.49 1.81
CA THR A 397 -5.61 -33.81 2.31
C THR A 397 -6.61 -34.54 1.41
N ASP A 398 -6.97 -33.97 0.25
CA ASP A 398 -7.96 -34.53 -0.68
C ASP A 398 -9.33 -34.78 -0.02
N GLN A 399 -9.77 -33.84 0.83
CA GLN A 399 -11.02 -33.92 1.59
C GLN A 399 -11.98 -32.78 1.24
N MET A 400 -11.78 -32.12 0.10
CA MET A 400 -12.47 -30.87 -0.24
C MET A 400 -14.02 -31.00 -0.29
N GLU A 401 -14.54 -32.19 -0.58
CA GLU A 401 -15.98 -32.46 -0.55
C GLU A 401 -16.58 -32.30 0.86
N LYS A 402 -15.82 -32.68 1.90
CA LYS A 402 -16.23 -32.56 3.31
C LYS A 402 -16.22 -31.12 3.82
N LEU A 403 -15.64 -30.18 3.06
CA LEU A 403 -15.71 -28.76 3.40
C LEU A 403 -17.14 -28.22 3.30
N ASN A 404 -18.00 -28.85 2.47
CA ASN A 404 -19.40 -28.45 2.34
C ASN A 404 -20.21 -28.66 3.63
N ASP A 405 -19.73 -29.52 4.53
CA ASP A 405 -20.36 -29.79 5.83
C ASP A 405 -19.99 -28.73 6.88
N VAL A 406 -19.09 -27.80 6.55
CA VAL A 406 -18.71 -26.68 7.41
C VAL A 406 -19.68 -25.53 7.15
N ASN A 407 -20.54 -25.22 8.13
CA ASN A 407 -21.57 -24.18 8.03
C ASN A 407 -21.05 -22.90 7.34
N ASP A 408 -21.70 -22.55 6.23
CA ASP A 408 -21.31 -21.49 5.29
C ASP A 408 -21.06 -20.15 5.99
N LYS A 409 -19.78 -19.81 6.16
CA LYS A 409 -19.33 -18.46 6.50
C LYS A 409 -18.88 -17.79 5.20
N GLU A 410 -19.31 -16.55 4.97
CA GLU A 410 -19.11 -15.77 3.73
C GLU A 410 -17.66 -15.83 3.19
N HIS A 411 -16.66 -15.75 4.08
CA HIS A 411 -15.25 -15.85 3.70
C HIS A 411 -14.85 -17.23 3.17
N LEU A 412 -15.43 -18.32 3.68
CA LEU A 412 -15.11 -19.70 3.29
C LEU A 412 -15.40 -19.95 1.80
N LEU A 413 -16.55 -19.46 1.32
CA LEU A 413 -16.94 -19.55 -0.10
C LEU A 413 -15.96 -18.81 -1.01
N SER A 414 -15.58 -17.59 -0.62
CA SER A 414 -14.63 -16.78 -1.39
C SER A 414 -13.24 -17.45 -1.48
N VAL A 415 -12.77 -18.03 -0.38
CA VAL A 415 -11.49 -18.74 -0.30
C VAL A 415 -11.57 -20.03 -1.12
N LYS A 416 -12.65 -20.79 -0.99
CA LYS A 416 -12.88 -22.04 -1.75
C LYS A 416 -12.77 -21.83 -3.26
N GLU A 417 -13.41 -20.78 -3.79
CA GLU A 417 -13.33 -20.48 -5.22
C GLU A 417 -11.91 -20.08 -5.66
N HIS A 418 -11.13 -19.42 -4.79
CA HIS A 418 -9.72 -19.13 -5.06
C HIS A 418 -8.88 -20.41 -5.19
N TYR A 419 -9.16 -21.43 -4.37
CA TYR A 419 -8.42 -22.69 -4.38
C TYR A 419 -8.82 -23.67 -5.50
N ARG A 420 -9.97 -23.45 -6.16
CA ARG A 420 -10.51 -24.35 -7.18
C ARG A 420 -9.56 -24.67 -8.35
N PRO A 421 -8.79 -23.71 -8.92
CA PRO A 421 -7.82 -24.02 -9.97
C PRO A 421 -6.67 -24.90 -9.46
N TYR A 422 -6.22 -24.66 -8.22
CA TYR A 422 -5.14 -25.42 -7.60
C TYR A 422 -5.58 -26.85 -7.26
N GLN A 423 -6.81 -27.02 -6.77
CA GLN A 423 -7.40 -28.34 -6.56
C GLN A 423 -7.40 -29.16 -7.87
N LYS A 424 -7.90 -28.58 -8.98
CA LYS A 424 -7.91 -29.26 -10.28
C LYS A 424 -6.51 -29.62 -10.77
N SER A 425 -5.53 -28.75 -10.55
CA SER A 425 -4.12 -29.01 -10.87
C SER A 425 -3.57 -30.18 -10.08
N LEU A 426 -3.83 -30.20 -8.76
CA LEU A 426 -3.41 -31.24 -7.84
C LEU A 426 -4.05 -32.59 -8.15
N GLU A 427 -5.37 -32.63 -8.39
CA GLU A 427 -6.12 -33.83 -8.79
C GLU A 427 -5.56 -34.43 -10.09
N LYS A 428 -5.27 -33.58 -11.09
CA LYS A 428 -4.68 -34.03 -12.35
C LYS A 428 -3.29 -34.64 -12.13
N ALA A 429 -2.43 -33.99 -11.34
CA ALA A 429 -1.10 -34.51 -11.02
C ALA A 429 -1.18 -35.83 -10.25
N GLN A 430 -2.12 -35.95 -9.32
CA GLN A 430 -2.36 -37.16 -8.53
C GLN A 430 -2.83 -38.32 -9.41
N THR A 431 -3.81 -38.10 -10.29
CA THR A 431 -4.31 -39.11 -11.24
C THR A 431 -3.18 -39.60 -12.16
N GLN A 432 -2.38 -38.69 -12.72
CA GLN A 432 -1.24 -39.07 -13.56
C GLN A 432 -0.22 -39.92 -12.80
N TYR A 433 0.06 -39.57 -11.55
CA TYR A 433 0.94 -40.34 -10.68
C TYR A 433 0.40 -41.75 -10.39
N ASP A 434 -0.88 -41.86 -10.04
CA ASP A 434 -1.52 -43.14 -9.71
C ASP A 434 -1.67 -44.04 -10.93
N ASP A 435 -2.04 -43.51 -12.09
CA ASP A 435 -2.08 -44.23 -13.37
C ASP A 435 -0.70 -44.80 -13.71
N LYS A 436 0.36 -44.00 -13.56
CA LYS A 436 1.74 -44.45 -13.82
C LYS A 436 2.19 -45.50 -12.82
N ARG A 437 1.75 -45.40 -11.56
CA ARG A 437 2.03 -46.39 -10.52
C ARG A 437 1.35 -47.74 -10.82
N GLU A 438 0.12 -47.73 -11.31
CA GLU A 438 -0.59 -48.94 -11.76
C GLU A 438 0.04 -49.54 -13.02
N GLU A 439 0.49 -48.72 -13.97
CA GLU A 439 1.28 -49.17 -15.14
C GLU A 439 2.55 -49.92 -14.70
N ILE A 440 3.29 -49.39 -13.72
CA ILE A 440 4.48 -50.08 -13.19
C ILE A 440 4.10 -51.41 -12.51
N LYS A 441 2.97 -51.47 -11.80
CA LYS A 441 2.49 -52.72 -11.18
C LYS A 441 2.14 -53.77 -12.25
N SER A 442 1.51 -53.37 -13.36
CA SER A 442 1.17 -54.28 -14.46
C SER A 442 2.42 -54.78 -15.21
N LEU A 443 3.38 -53.89 -15.48
CA LEU A 443 4.66 -54.24 -16.11
C LEU A 443 5.48 -55.24 -15.27
N LYS A 444 5.39 -55.19 -13.94
CA LYS A 444 6.05 -56.16 -13.04
C LYS A 444 5.47 -57.56 -13.12
N LYS A 445 4.21 -57.73 -13.56
CA LYS A 445 3.50 -59.02 -13.61
C LYS A 445 3.72 -59.79 -14.92
N LEU A 446 4.42 -59.23 -15.91
CA LEU A 446 4.63 -59.87 -17.22
C LEU A 446 5.56 -61.11 -17.14
N PRO A 447 5.25 -62.22 -17.86
CA PRO A 447 6.01 -63.46 -17.80
C PRO A 447 7.43 -63.36 -18.41
N LYS A 448 8.39 -64.01 -17.74
CA LYS A 448 9.84 -63.99 -18.04
C LYS A 448 10.20 -64.93 -19.22
N LYS A 449 9.98 -64.51 -20.48
CA LYS A 449 10.68 -65.12 -21.64
C LYS A 449 11.94 -64.29 -21.97
N LYS A 450 13.08 -64.93 -22.29
CA LYS A 450 14.40 -64.27 -22.39
C LYS A 450 14.47 -63.05 -23.33
N ALA A 451 13.79 -63.08 -24.49
CA ALA A 451 13.75 -61.94 -25.41
C ALA A 451 12.78 -60.82 -24.99
N SER A 452 11.71 -61.14 -24.26
CA SER A 452 10.76 -60.14 -23.73
C SER A 452 11.30 -59.42 -22.48
N GLN A 453 12.27 -60.01 -21.78
CA GLN A 453 12.87 -59.43 -20.57
C GLN A 453 13.63 -58.13 -20.80
N ALA A 454 14.43 -58.03 -21.88
CA ALA A 454 15.21 -56.82 -22.13
C ALA A 454 14.31 -55.61 -22.46
N LYS A 455 13.27 -55.82 -23.28
CA LYS A 455 12.29 -54.78 -23.63
C LYS A 455 11.45 -54.36 -22.42
N ALA A 456 10.95 -55.34 -21.64
CA ALA A 456 10.20 -55.06 -20.42
C ALA A 456 11.06 -54.31 -19.38
N LYS A 457 12.34 -54.65 -19.23
CA LYS A 457 13.27 -53.95 -18.33
C LYS A 457 13.51 -52.49 -18.75
N LYS A 458 13.64 -52.21 -20.05
CA LYS A 458 13.78 -50.84 -20.58
C LYS A 458 12.50 -50.02 -20.33
N GLN A 459 11.33 -50.58 -20.64
CA GLN A 459 10.04 -49.93 -20.40
C GLN A 459 9.81 -49.63 -18.91
N LEU A 460 10.12 -50.59 -18.03
CA LEU A 460 10.03 -50.40 -16.58
C LEU A 460 11.01 -49.34 -16.07
N GLY A 461 12.21 -49.26 -16.65
CA GLY A 461 13.17 -48.20 -16.33
C GLY A 461 12.66 -46.80 -16.71
N GLN A 462 12.09 -46.66 -17.90
CA GLN A 462 11.48 -45.42 -18.36
C GLN A 462 10.26 -45.03 -17.50
N ALA A 463 9.35 -45.97 -17.26
CA ALA A 463 8.16 -45.73 -16.45
C ALA A 463 8.51 -45.28 -15.02
N ARG A 464 9.57 -45.85 -14.41
CA ARG A 464 10.07 -45.41 -13.09
C ARG A 464 10.61 -43.99 -13.11
N LYS A 465 11.30 -43.60 -14.18
CA LYS A 465 11.81 -42.23 -14.33
C LYS A 465 10.65 -41.24 -14.44
N GLU A 466 9.67 -41.54 -15.29
CA GLU A 466 8.45 -40.74 -15.44
C GLU A 466 7.64 -40.66 -14.12
N LEU A 467 7.56 -41.74 -13.35
CA LEU A 467 6.92 -41.72 -12.02
C LEU A 467 7.64 -40.78 -11.05
N GLU A 468 8.97 -40.72 -11.08
CA GLU A 468 9.74 -39.80 -10.23
C GLU A 468 9.57 -38.34 -10.66
N ASP A 469 9.48 -38.08 -11.97
CA ASP A 469 9.15 -36.76 -12.50
C ASP A 469 7.74 -36.33 -12.06
N LEU A 470 6.75 -37.21 -12.17
CA LEU A 470 5.38 -36.96 -11.69
C LEU A 470 5.30 -36.77 -10.17
N ARG A 471 6.08 -37.54 -9.41
CA ARG A 471 6.21 -37.35 -7.96
C ARG A 471 6.72 -35.96 -7.61
N SER A 472 7.70 -35.48 -8.36
CA SER A 472 8.28 -34.15 -8.19
C SER A 472 7.26 -33.06 -8.54
N GLN A 473 6.51 -33.22 -9.63
CA GLN A 473 5.41 -32.31 -10.00
C GLN A 473 4.33 -32.26 -8.92
N LEU A 474 3.91 -33.42 -8.39
CA LEU A 474 2.94 -33.50 -7.30
C LEU A 474 3.43 -32.77 -6.04
N ALA A 475 4.71 -32.94 -5.69
CA ALA A 475 5.33 -32.23 -4.57
C ALA A 475 5.39 -30.71 -4.80
N GLU A 476 5.68 -30.27 -6.04
CA GLU A 476 5.69 -28.87 -6.43
C GLU A 476 4.29 -28.24 -6.31
N GLU A 477 3.25 -28.91 -6.80
CA GLU A 477 1.86 -28.44 -6.68
C GLU A 477 1.43 -28.33 -5.20
N LYS A 478 1.75 -29.33 -4.38
CA LYS A 478 1.50 -29.26 -2.91
C LYS A 478 2.24 -28.09 -2.27
N THR A 479 3.47 -27.81 -2.70
CA THR A 479 4.27 -26.68 -2.19
C THR A 479 3.67 -25.33 -2.62
N LYS A 480 3.20 -25.21 -3.87
CA LYS A 480 2.48 -24.03 -4.35
C LYS A 480 1.27 -23.75 -3.47
N ILE A 481 0.43 -24.76 -3.24
CA ILE A 481 -0.77 -24.65 -2.40
C ILE A 481 -0.42 -24.29 -0.95
N ALA A 482 0.61 -24.92 -0.37
CA ALA A 482 1.06 -24.65 1.00
C ALA A 482 1.56 -23.21 1.19
N SER A 483 2.15 -22.62 0.14
CA SER A 483 2.72 -21.27 0.16
C SER A 483 1.71 -20.13 -0.02
N ILE A 484 0.47 -20.42 -0.42
CA ILE A 484 -0.60 -19.43 -0.55
C ILE A 484 -0.88 -18.77 0.82
N LYS A 485 -0.79 -17.45 0.85
CA LYS A 485 -1.08 -16.61 2.02
C LYS A 485 -2.45 -15.97 1.88
N VAL A 486 -3.01 -15.56 3.02
CA VAL A 486 -4.29 -14.81 3.05
C VAL A 486 -4.25 -13.55 2.17
N THR A 487 -3.08 -12.93 2.00
CA THR A 487 -2.88 -11.74 1.15
C THR A 487 -2.97 -11.99 -0.35
N ASP A 488 -2.91 -13.25 -0.78
CA ASP A 488 -3.00 -13.67 -2.18
C ASP A 488 -4.46 -13.86 -2.62
N LEU A 489 -5.39 -13.91 -1.65
CA LEU A 489 -6.82 -14.02 -1.89
C LEU A 489 -7.36 -12.68 -2.39
N LYS A 490 -8.01 -12.68 -3.56
CA LYS A 490 -8.68 -11.48 -4.11
C LYS A 490 -9.78 -11.02 -3.17
N GLU A 491 -9.80 -9.74 -2.78
CA GLU A 491 -10.99 -9.14 -2.15
C GLU A 491 -12.11 -9.10 -3.21
N LYS A 492 -13.29 -9.59 -2.82
CA LYS A 492 -14.51 -9.45 -3.62
C LYS A 492 -15.27 -8.23 -3.15
#